data_AF-A0A963JKJ4-F1
#
_entry.id   AF-A0A963JKJ4-F1
#
_cell.length_a   1.000
_cell.length_b   1.000
_cell.length_c   1.000
_cell.angle_alpha   90.00
_cell.angle_beta   90.00
_cell.angle_gamma   90.00
#
_symmetry.space_group_name_H-M   'P 1'
#
loop_
_entity.id
_entity.type
_entity.pdbx_description
1 polymer ?
#
loop_
_entity_poly.entity_id
_entity_poly.type
_entity_poly.pdbx_seq_one_letter_code
_entity_poly.pdbx_strand_id
1 'polypeptide(L)'
;MTTVDLVLAAAALAVALALRPWRALGTGGPPWPWLAWTLAMPALWAADRAAGMPLAQPLSGACLLMLMAGWPLAMLALVPVAALTALAAGLDGAEALQRAVWLGVVPATIAMAIGSAIRRWLPRHLFVYILGRGFFATAIAGSAAGALAV
;
A
#
# COMPACT_ATOMS: atom_id res chain seq x y z
N MET A 1 -6.47 -9.02 -17.45
CA MET A 1 -5.91 -8.63 -16.13
C MET A 1 -6.59 -7.37 -15.60
N THR A 2 -6.71 -6.31 -16.42
CA THR A 2 -7.36 -5.03 -16.06
C THR A 2 -8.72 -5.13 -15.35
N THR A 3 -9.62 -6.03 -15.75
CA THR A 3 -10.91 -6.20 -15.06
C THR A 3 -10.75 -6.67 -13.61
N VAL A 4 -9.83 -7.59 -13.35
CA VAL A 4 -9.54 -8.08 -11.98
C VAL A 4 -8.93 -6.96 -11.16
N ASP A 5 -7.98 -6.23 -11.74
CA ASP A 5 -7.33 -5.09 -11.08
C ASP A 5 -8.37 -4.00 -10.72
N LEU A 6 -9.30 -3.71 -11.64
CA LEU A 6 -10.40 -2.78 -11.40
C LEU A 6 -11.30 -3.24 -10.27
N VAL A 7 -11.71 -4.51 -10.26
CA VAL A 7 -12.57 -5.07 -9.21
C VAL A 7 -11.87 -5.03 -7.85
N LEU A 8 -10.60 -5.41 -7.78
CA LEU A 8 -9.82 -5.36 -6.53
C LEU A 8 -9.65 -3.93 -6.02
N ALA A 9 -9.27 -2.99 -6.89
CA ALA A 9 -9.10 -1.60 -6.52
C ALA A 9 -10.43 -0.95 -6.09
N ALA A 10 -11.49 -1.17 -6.86
CA ALA A 10 -12.81 -0.62 -6.57
C ALA A 10 -13.40 -1.20 -5.27
N ALA A 11 -13.29 -2.52 -5.06
CA ALA A 11 -13.75 -3.15 -3.83
C ALA A 11 -12.97 -2.63 -2.62
N ALA A 12 -11.63 -2.58 -2.69
CA ALA A 12 -10.80 -2.06 -1.61
C ALA A 12 -11.13 -0.60 -1.29
N LEU A 13 -11.30 0.24 -2.32
CA LEU A 13 -11.66 1.65 -2.15
C LEU A 13 -13.07 1.82 -1.59
N ALA A 14 -14.04 1.05 -2.06
CA ALA A 14 -15.41 1.08 -1.56
C ALA A 14 -15.47 0.70 -0.07
N VAL A 15 -14.79 -0.37 0.33
CA VAL A 15 -14.67 -0.76 1.74
C VAL A 15 -13.96 0.33 2.54
N ALA A 16 -12.86 0.87 2.03
CA ALA A 16 -12.13 1.95 2.71
C ALA A 16 -13.02 3.16 2.94
N LEU A 17 -13.78 3.62 1.93
CA LEU A 17 -14.72 4.73 2.04
C LEU A 17 -15.87 4.44 3.01
N ALA A 18 -16.40 3.21 3.00
CA ALA A 18 -17.47 2.79 3.92
C ALA A 18 -17.02 2.86 5.39
N LEU A 19 -15.73 2.65 5.67
CA LEU A 19 -15.13 2.79 7.00
C LEU A 19 -14.93 4.25 7.45
N ARG A 20 -15.29 5.23 6.61
CA ARG A 20 -15.21 6.68 6.90
C ARG A 20 -13.84 7.10 7.43
N PRO A 21 -12.77 6.94 6.63
CA PRO A 21 -11.37 7.07 7.06
C PRO A 21 -11.03 8.47 7.58
N TRP A 22 -11.75 9.49 7.09
CA TRP A 22 -11.62 10.87 7.57
C TRP A 22 -11.96 11.04 9.06
N ARG A 23 -12.70 10.12 9.67
CA ARG A 23 -12.94 10.15 11.13
C ARG A 23 -11.67 9.87 11.94
N ALA A 24 -10.66 9.23 11.35
CA ALA A 24 -9.37 9.01 11.98
C ALA A 24 -8.48 10.27 11.95
N LEU A 25 -8.80 11.24 11.10
CA LEU A 25 -8.17 12.56 11.06
C LEU A 25 -8.76 13.39 12.21
N GLY A 26 -8.21 13.20 13.41
CA GLY A 26 -8.62 13.92 14.61
C GLY A 26 -8.23 15.40 14.59
N THR A 27 -8.53 16.11 15.69
CA THR A 27 -8.20 17.54 15.88
C THR A 27 -6.71 17.81 16.12
N GLY A 28 -5.87 16.77 16.18
CA GLY A 28 -4.43 16.85 16.47
C GLY A 28 -3.55 17.43 15.36
N GLY A 29 -4.14 18.13 14.39
CA GLY A 29 -3.44 18.73 13.26
C GLY A 29 -3.41 17.86 11.99
N PRO A 30 -2.78 18.37 10.91
CA PRO A 30 -2.70 17.66 9.64
C PRO A 30 -2.00 16.31 9.79
N PRO A 31 -2.40 15.26 9.04
CA PRO A 31 -1.77 13.95 9.08
C PRO A 31 -0.43 13.97 8.30
N TRP A 32 0.55 14.73 8.80
CA TRP A 32 1.84 14.95 8.15
C TRP A 32 2.55 13.66 7.71
N PRO A 33 2.61 12.59 8.52
CA PRO A 33 3.29 11.38 8.10
C PRO A 33 2.61 10.68 6.91
N TRP A 34 1.26 10.73 6.86
CA TRP A 34 0.50 10.18 5.74
C TRP A 34 0.71 11.03 4.47
N LEU A 35 0.67 12.36 4.59
CA LEU A 35 0.90 13.27 3.46
C LEU A 35 2.31 13.12 2.88
N ALA A 36 3.32 13.16 3.76
CA ALA A 36 4.72 13.05 3.35
C ALA A 36 4.99 11.73 2.64
N TRP A 37 4.48 10.61 3.18
CA TRP A 37 4.70 9.30 2.57
C TRP A 37 3.90 9.11 1.27
N THR A 38 2.68 9.66 1.20
CA THR A 38 1.87 9.70 -0.04
C THR A 38 2.58 10.46 -1.16
N LEU A 39 3.31 11.53 -0.83
CA LEU A 39 4.10 12.29 -1.80
C LEU A 39 5.44 11.63 -2.15
N ALA A 40 6.02 10.83 -1.24
CA ALA A 40 7.28 10.14 -1.47
C ALA A 40 7.12 8.87 -2.33
N MET A 41 6.02 8.13 -2.14
CA MET A 41 5.78 6.86 -2.83
C MET A 41 5.80 6.93 -4.37
N PRO A 42 5.30 7.98 -5.04
CA PRO A 42 5.39 8.09 -6.49
C PRO A 42 6.80 7.97 -7.04
N ALA A 43 7.79 8.53 -6.33
CA ALA A 43 9.21 8.41 -6.70
C ALA A 43 9.71 6.96 -6.60
N LEU A 44 9.26 6.21 -5.59
CA LEU A 44 9.59 4.78 -5.44
C LEU A 44 9.01 3.95 -6.58
N TRP A 45 7.79 4.26 -7.01
CA TRP A 45 7.09 3.52 -8.06
C TRP A 45 7.51 3.91 -9.47
N ALA A 46 8.15 5.07 -9.64
CA ALA A 46 8.73 5.53 -10.90
C ALA A 46 10.22 5.17 -11.04
N ALA A 47 10.83 4.57 -10.00
CA ALA A 47 12.26 4.30 -9.95
C ALA A 47 12.72 3.32 -11.04
N ASP A 48 11.88 2.36 -11.43
CA ASP A 48 12.15 1.41 -12.53
C ASP A 48 12.31 2.15 -13.87
N ARG A 49 11.38 3.05 -14.18
CA ARG A 49 11.39 3.88 -15.39
C ARG A 49 12.58 4.84 -15.39
N ALA A 50 12.90 5.43 -14.24
CA ALA A 50 14.08 6.30 -14.10
C ALA A 50 15.41 5.53 -14.25
N ALA A 51 15.47 4.28 -13.79
CA ALA A 51 16.64 3.43 -13.90
C ALA A 51 16.80 2.79 -15.30
N GLY A 52 15.76 2.81 -16.14
CA GLY A 52 15.77 2.18 -17.46
C GLY A 52 15.85 0.65 -17.42
N MET A 53 15.66 0.03 -16.24
CA MET A 53 15.69 -1.41 -16.05
C MET A 53 14.63 -1.85 -15.03
N PRO A 54 14.01 -3.03 -15.21
CA PRO A 54 13.07 -3.57 -14.24
C PRO A 54 13.80 -3.85 -12.92
N LEU A 55 13.30 -3.28 -11.83
CA LEU A 55 13.80 -3.58 -10.49
C LEU A 55 13.36 -5.00 -10.11
N ALA A 56 14.33 -5.84 -9.72
CA ALA A 56 14.05 -7.21 -9.28
C ALA A 56 13.08 -7.27 -8.09
N GLN A 57 13.10 -6.26 -7.23
CA GLN A 57 12.13 -6.09 -6.14
C GLN A 57 11.61 -4.65 -6.13
N PRO A 58 10.41 -4.39 -6.69
CA PRO A 58 9.81 -3.07 -6.70
C PRO A 58 9.60 -2.50 -5.29
N LEU A 59 9.92 -1.23 -5.12
CA LEU A 59 9.80 -0.53 -3.84
C LEU A 59 8.33 -0.13 -3.60
N SER A 60 7.55 -1.04 -3.00
CA SER A 60 6.11 -0.82 -2.76
C SER A 60 5.81 0.35 -1.82
N GLY A 61 6.38 0.39 -0.61
CA GLY A 61 6.06 1.40 0.40
C GLY A 61 4.64 1.34 1.00
N ALA A 62 3.73 0.52 0.45
CA ALA A 62 2.32 0.49 0.85
C ALA A 62 2.09 -0.12 2.24
N CYS A 63 2.89 -1.11 2.62
CA CYS A 63 2.84 -1.69 3.96
C CYS A 63 3.19 -0.67 5.05
N LEU A 64 4.20 0.18 4.81
CA LEU A 64 4.58 1.24 5.75
C LEU A 64 3.45 2.27 5.89
N LEU A 65 2.88 2.70 4.77
CA LEU A 65 1.72 3.61 4.77
C LEU A 65 0.55 3.06 5.59
N MET A 66 0.24 1.76 5.42
CA MET A 66 -0.81 1.06 6.15
C MET A 66 -0.48 0.90 7.64
N LEU A 67 0.79 0.73 8.02
CA LEU A 67 1.20 0.71 9.43
C LEU A 67 1.10 2.09 10.08
N MET A 68 1.42 3.15 9.35
CA MET A 68 1.41 4.53 9.85
C MET A 68 0.00 5.10 9.99
N ALA A 69 -0.85 4.90 8.98
CA ALA A 69 -2.16 5.55 8.88
C ALA A 69 -3.35 4.58 9.03
N GLY A 70 -3.09 3.28 9.08
CA GLY A 70 -4.13 2.25 9.00
C GLY A 70 -4.54 1.94 7.56
N TRP A 71 -5.24 0.82 7.38
CA TRP A 71 -5.63 0.32 6.07
C TRP A 71 -6.58 1.26 5.30
N PRO A 72 -7.65 1.82 5.90
CA PRO A 72 -8.58 2.67 5.15
C PRO A 72 -7.92 3.93 4.59
N LEU A 73 -7.12 4.64 5.39
CA LEU A 73 -6.38 5.81 4.93
C LEU A 73 -5.29 5.46 3.91
N ALA A 74 -4.65 4.29 4.05
CA ALA A 74 -3.69 3.83 3.05
C ALA A 74 -4.37 3.63 1.68
N MET A 75 -5.53 2.95 1.62
CA MET A 75 -6.26 2.76 0.35
C MET A 75 -6.63 4.10 -0.32
N LEU A 76 -7.01 5.11 0.46
CA LEU A 76 -7.27 6.44 -0.07
C LEU A 76 -6.01 7.12 -0.63
N ALA A 77 -4.87 6.97 0.03
CA ALA A 77 -3.60 7.52 -0.45
C ALA A 77 -3.09 6.85 -1.73
N LEU A 78 -3.43 5.58 -1.98
CA LEU A 78 -3.00 4.90 -3.20
C LEU A 78 -3.56 5.56 -4.47
N VAL A 79 -4.70 6.27 -4.38
CA VAL A 79 -5.29 7.00 -5.52
C VAL A 79 -4.38 8.13 -6.00
N PRO A 80 -4.01 9.14 -5.17
CA PRO A 80 -3.06 10.15 -5.59
C PRO A 80 -1.66 9.57 -5.84
N VAL A 81 -1.21 8.52 -5.13
CA VAL A 81 0.08 7.88 -5.46
C VAL A 81 0.07 7.38 -6.90
N ALA A 82 -0.92 6.57 -7.28
CA ALA A 82 -1.00 6.01 -8.62
C ALA A 82 -1.13 7.08 -9.70
N ALA A 83 -1.93 8.12 -9.45
CA ALA A 83 -2.07 9.25 -10.37
C ALA A 83 -0.76 10.02 -10.54
N LEU A 84 -0.05 10.32 -9.45
CA LEU A 84 1.23 11.02 -9.50
C LEU A 84 2.32 10.16 -10.15
N THR A 85 2.34 8.86 -9.89
CA THR A 85 3.25 7.93 -10.58
C THR A 85 2.97 7.90 -12.08
N ALA A 86 1.69 7.84 -12.48
CA ALA A 86 1.31 7.85 -13.90
C ALA A 86 1.80 9.11 -14.61
N LEU A 87 1.63 10.27 -13.96
CA LEU A 87 2.13 11.55 -14.48
C LEU A 87 3.66 11.60 -14.53
N ALA A 88 4.33 11.17 -13.46
CA ALA A 88 5.79 11.25 -13.35
C ALA A 88 6.52 10.27 -14.29
N ALA A 89 5.95 9.09 -14.51
CA ALA A 89 6.57 8.02 -15.29
C ALA A 89 5.97 7.86 -16.70
N GLY A 90 4.97 8.66 -17.08
CA GLY A 90 4.28 8.57 -18.36
C GLY A 90 3.60 7.21 -18.56
N LEU A 91 2.85 6.78 -17.55
CA LEU A 91 2.12 5.51 -17.58
C LEU A 91 0.74 5.71 -18.20
N ASP A 92 0.24 4.70 -18.91
CA ASP A 92 -1.18 4.67 -19.23
C ASP A 92 -2.05 4.34 -17.99
N GLY A 93 -3.37 4.47 -18.12
CA GLY A 93 -4.29 4.20 -17.01
C GLY A 93 -4.31 2.74 -16.56
N ALA A 94 -4.05 1.79 -17.46
CA ALA A 94 -4.04 0.37 -17.14
C ALA A 94 -2.76 -0.02 -16.39
N GLU A 95 -1.60 0.48 -16.82
CA GLU A 95 -0.30 0.34 -16.16
C GLU A 95 -0.32 0.96 -14.76
N ALA A 96 -0.93 2.15 -14.62
CA ALA A 96 -1.09 2.81 -13.32
C ALA A 96 -1.98 2.00 -12.38
N LEU A 97 -3.09 1.47 -12.89
CA LEU A 97 -4.00 0.61 -12.11
C LEU A 97 -3.32 -0.69 -11.69
N GLN A 98 -2.61 -1.35 -12.61
CA GLN A 98 -1.90 -2.59 -12.32
C GLN A 98 -0.84 -2.34 -11.23
N ARG A 99 -0.05 -1.26 -11.33
CA ARG A 99 0.88 -0.86 -10.26
C ARG A 99 0.14 -0.57 -8.94
N ALA A 100 -0.97 0.14 -8.97
CA ALA A 100 -1.75 0.46 -7.77
C ALA A 100 -2.24 -0.80 -7.05
N VAL A 101 -2.66 -1.83 -7.78
CA VAL A 101 -3.14 -3.08 -7.21
C VAL A 101 -1.98 -3.90 -6.64
N TRP A 102 -0.95 -4.15 -7.44
CA TRP A 102 0.10 -5.11 -7.11
C TRP A 102 1.19 -4.53 -6.21
N LEU A 103 1.49 -3.23 -6.32
CA LEU A 103 2.42 -2.53 -5.42
C LEU A 103 1.71 -1.89 -4.22
N GLY A 104 0.40 -1.67 -4.31
CA GLY A 104 -0.37 -0.95 -3.29
C GLY A 104 -1.37 -1.83 -2.55
N VAL A 105 -2.51 -2.10 -3.20
CA VAL A 105 -3.71 -2.68 -2.57
C VAL A 105 -3.43 -4.06 -2.00
N VAL A 106 -2.86 -4.96 -2.80
CA VAL A 106 -2.59 -6.36 -2.43
C VAL A 106 -1.63 -6.45 -1.24
N PRO A 107 -0.40 -5.88 -1.30
CA PRO A 107 0.54 -6.01 -0.19
C PRO A 107 0.03 -5.32 1.09
N ALA A 108 -0.59 -4.14 1.00
CA ALA A 108 -1.15 -3.47 2.18
C ALA A 108 -2.29 -4.28 2.82
N THR A 109 -3.12 -4.95 2.03
CA THR A 109 -4.23 -5.78 2.52
C THR A 109 -3.74 -7.07 3.16
N ILE A 110 -2.78 -7.76 2.52
CA ILE A 110 -2.16 -8.97 3.09
C ILE A 110 -1.44 -8.63 4.41
N ALA A 111 -0.65 -7.56 4.44
CA ALA A 111 0.05 -7.14 5.65
C ALA A 111 -0.93 -6.71 6.76
N MET A 112 -2.08 -6.10 6.42
CA MET A 112 -3.14 -5.83 7.39
C MET A 112 -3.72 -7.14 7.95
N ALA A 113 -4.05 -8.10 7.09
CA ALA A 113 -4.63 -9.39 7.49
C ALA A 113 -3.68 -10.15 8.43
N ILE A 114 -2.41 -10.30 8.04
CA ILE A 114 -1.38 -10.93 8.88
C ILE A 114 -1.20 -10.14 10.18
N GLY A 115 -1.12 -8.81 10.11
CA GLY A 115 -0.98 -7.98 11.30
C GLY A 115 -2.20 -8.02 12.25
N SER A 116 -3.39 -8.35 11.74
CA SER A 116 -4.58 -8.61 12.56
C SER A 116 -4.53 -9.98 13.22
N ALA A 117 -4.10 -11.01 12.49
CA ALA A 117 -3.87 -12.36 12.98
C ALA A 117 -2.84 -12.38 14.12
N ILE A 118 -1.69 -11.73 13.92
CA ILE A 118 -0.64 -11.61 14.94
C ILE A 118 -1.19 -10.95 16.21
N ARG A 119 -1.98 -9.88 16.09
CA ARG A 119 -2.59 -9.21 17.25
C ARG A 119 -3.61 -10.08 17.99
N ARG A 120 -4.25 -11.03 17.30
CA ARG A 120 -5.25 -11.93 17.88
C ARG A 120 -4.60 -13.13 18.57
N TRP A 121 -3.48 -13.64 18.05
CA TRP A 121 -2.92 -14.93 18.48
C TRP A 121 -1.58 -14.85 19.22
N LEU A 122 -0.81 -13.76 19.07
CA LEU A 122 0.49 -13.65 19.71
C LEU A 122 0.49 -12.74 20.95
N PRO A 123 1.46 -12.93 21.88
CA PRO A 123 1.59 -12.12 23.09
C PRO A 123 1.92 -10.65 22.78
N ARG A 124 1.51 -9.76 23.69
CA ARG A 124 1.64 -8.30 23.55
C ARG A 124 3.05 -7.81 23.94
N HIS A 125 4.06 -8.21 23.17
CA HIS A 125 5.44 -7.71 23.33
C HIS A 125 5.85 -6.79 22.18
N LEU A 126 6.65 -5.76 22.49
CA LEU A 126 7.15 -4.82 21.48
C LEU A 126 7.96 -5.54 20.38
N PHE A 127 8.78 -6.52 20.76
CA PHE A 127 9.55 -7.34 19.83
C PHE A 127 8.67 -8.06 18.80
N VAL A 128 7.60 -8.69 19.27
CA VAL A 128 6.59 -9.36 18.42
C VAL A 128 5.91 -8.36 17.50
N TYR A 129 5.65 -7.15 17.97
CA TYR A 129 5.05 -6.11 17.15
C TYR A 129 5.98 -5.68 16.00
N ILE A 130 7.24 -5.39 16.31
CA ILE A 130 8.23 -4.92 15.33
C ILE A 130 8.53 -6.03 14.32
N LEU A 131 8.92 -7.23 14.77
CA LEU A 131 9.24 -8.32 13.85
C LEU A 131 8.01 -8.88 13.15
N GLY A 132 6.93 -9.12 13.89
CA GLY A 132 5.73 -9.71 13.32
C GLY A 132 5.05 -8.79 12.30
N ARG A 133 4.69 -7.57 12.71
CA ARG A 133 3.92 -6.66 11.85
C ARG A 133 4.79 -5.80 10.93
N GLY A 134 5.95 -5.37 11.41
CA GLY A 134 6.85 -4.50 10.65
C GLY A 134 7.70 -5.25 9.63
N PHE A 135 8.17 -6.45 9.97
CA PHE A 135 9.09 -7.22 9.13
C PHE A 135 8.43 -8.42 8.43
N PHE A 136 7.96 -9.43 9.16
CA PHE A 136 7.45 -10.66 8.56
C PHE A 136 6.17 -10.42 7.76
N ALA A 137 5.20 -9.66 8.29
CA ALA A 137 3.97 -9.37 7.57
C ALA A 137 4.23 -8.61 6.27
N THR A 138 5.22 -7.70 6.26
CA THR A 138 5.54 -6.90 5.08
C THR A 138 6.35 -7.70 4.06
N ALA A 139 7.30 -8.53 4.52
CA ALA A 139 8.03 -9.47 3.68
C ALA A 139 7.09 -10.47 2.99
N ILE A 140 6.22 -11.13 3.76
CA ILE A 140 5.24 -12.07 3.21
C ILE A 140 4.30 -11.37 2.23
N ALA A 141 3.79 -10.18 2.58
CA ALA A 141 2.90 -9.44 1.71
C ALA A 141 3.56 -9.02 0.39
N GLY A 142 4.81 -8.55 0.44
CA GLY A 142 5.59 -8.19 -0.75
C GLY A 142 5.87 -9.40 -1.63
N SER A 143 6.35 -10.51 -1.03
CA SER A 143 6.63 -11.75 -1.76
C SER A 143 5.36 -12.35 -2.38
N ALA A 144 4.24 -12.36 -1.64
CA ALA A 144 2.96 -12.86 -2.15
C ALA A 144 2.41 -11.99 -3.28
N ALA A 145 2.49 -10.66 -3.14
CA ALA A 145 2.07 -9.75 -4.21
C ALA A 145 2.91 -9.95 -5.47
N GLY A 146 4.24 -10.10 -5.34
CA GLY A 146 5.13 -10.39 -6.46
C GLY A 146 4.82 -11.74 -7.13
N ALA A 147 4.60 -12.80 -6.35
CA ALA A 147 4.28 -14.13 -6.88
C ALA A 147 2.93 -14.17 -7.61
N LEU A 148 1.96 -13.38 -7.17
CA LEU A 148 0.62 -13.31 -7.76
C LEU A 148 0.53 -12.36 -8.96
N ALA A 149 1.53 -11.51 -9.19
CA ALA A 149 1.56 -10.55 -10.29
C ALA A 149 2.07 -11.15 -11.62
N VAL A 150 2.53 -12.41 -11.60
CA VAL A 150 2.98 -13.19 -12.78
C VAL A 150 1.80 -13.72 -13.57
#